data_AF-A0A2H0I995-F1
#
_entry.id   AF-A0A2H0I995-F1
#
_cell.length_a   1.000
_cell.length_b   1.000
_cell.length_c   1.000
_cell.angle_alpha   90.00
_cell.angle_beta   90.00
_cell.angle_gamma   90.00
#
_symmetry.space_group_name_H-M   'P 1'
#
loop_
_entity.id
_entity.type
_entity.pdbx_description
1 polymer ?
#
loop_
_entity_poly.entity_id
_entity_poly.type
_entity_poly.pdbx_seq_one_letter_code
_entity_poly.pdbx_strand_id
1 'polypeptide(L)'
;MKQANILPRVLRLRDAPLYLGMDIHRFNQEVRPFVEEVSIGKQGIGFDRLDLDAWFEDYKTRRRRSISLRGKKLWDENTRQGFSSEKMPGISTKSSLESEFVKVLEQARSKRRNIT
;
A
#
# COMPACT_ATOMS: atom_id res chain seq x y z
N MET A 1 -4.10 -22.42 -27.80
CA MET A 1 -4.69 -23.07 -26.61
C MET A 1 -4.72 -22.06 -25.49
N LYS A 2 -5.88 -21.72 -24.91
CA LYS A 2 -5.94 -20.81 -23.76
C LYS A 2 -5.39 -21.56 -22.55
N GLN A 3 -4.26 -21.11 -22.02
CA GLN A 3 -3.65 -21.68 -20.84
C GLN A 3 -4.52 -21.31 -19.64
N ALA A 4 -5.08 -22.32 -18.97
CA ALA A 4 -5.80 -22.08 -17.73
C ALA A 4 -4.79 -21.60 -16.69
N ASN A 5 -4.95 -20.35 -16.22
CA ASN A 5 -4.15 -19.81 -15.12
C ASN A 5 -4.62 -20.49 -13.82
N ILE A 6 -4.14 -21.70 -13.59
CA ILE A 6 -4.37 -22.42 -12.34
C ILE A 6 -3.45 -21.81 -11.30
N LEU A 7 -4.02 -21.23 -10.25
CA LEU A 7 -3.24 -20.75 -9.13
C LEU A 7 -2.64 -21.96 -8.40
N PRO A 8 -1.31 -22.06 -8.25
CA PRO A 8 -0.70 -23.17 -7.54
C PRO A 8 -1.11 -23.17 -6.07
N ARG A 9 -1.27 -24.37 -5.50
CA ARG A 9 -1.56 -24.54 -4.08
C ARG A 9 -0.38 -24.15 -3.20
N VAL A 10 0.82 -24.56 -3.60
CA VAL A 10 2.06 -24.26 -2.91
C VAL A 10 2.84 -23.22 -3.70
N LEU A 11 3.13 -22.09 -3.05
CA LEU A 11 3.92 -21.00 -3.60
C LEU A 11 5.38 -21.15 -3.17
N ARG A 12 6.31 -21.03 -4.12
CA ARG A 12 7.75 -21.04 -3.81
C ARG A 12 8.11 -19.80 -3.00
N LEU A 13 9.19 -19.86 -2.22
CA LEU A 13 9.73 -18.69 -1.49
C LEU A 13 9.94 -17.46 -2.40
N ARG A 14 10.25 -17.66 -3.69
CA ARG A 14 10.36 -16.58 -4.67
C ARG A 14 9.03 -15.87 -4.94
N ASP A 15 7.94 -16.62 -5.01
CA ASP A 15 6.65 -16.13 -5.50
C ASP A 15 5.71 -15.74 -4.33
N ALA A 16 5.92 -16.29 -3.13
CA ALA A 16 5.11 -16.01 -1.94
C ALA A 16 5.10 -14.53 -1.49
N PRO A 17 6.24 -13.79 -1.48
CA PRO A 17 6.24 -12.36 -1.16
C PRO A 17 5.43 -11.54 -2.16
N LEU A 18 5.55 -11.89 -3.45
CA LEU A 18 4.82 -11.23 -4.53
C LEU A 18 3.31 -11.47 -4.42
N TYR A 19 2.89 -12.69 -4.05
CA TYR A 19 1.49 -13.02 -3.83
C TYR A 19 0.84 -12.12 -2.76
N LEU A 20 1.55 -11.86 -1.65
CA LEU A 20 1.07 -10.97 -0.60
C LEU A 20 1.31 -9.47 -0.89
N GLY A 21 1.92 -9.13 -2.02
CA GLY A 21 2.24 -7.75 -2.39
C GLY A 21 3.27 -7.08 -1.49
N MET A 22 4.22 -7.85 -0.94
CA MET A 22 5.23 -7.37 0.01
C MET A 22 6.66 -7.61 -0.46
N ASP A 23 7.60 -6.87 0.12
CA ASP A 23 9.03 -7.06 -0.11
C ASP A 23 9.55 -8.35 0.57
N ILE A 24 10.59 -8.96 0.00
CA ILE A 24 11.15 -10.24 0.46
C ILE A 24 11.70 -10.14 1.88
N HIS A 25 12.27 -8.99 2.26
CA HIS A 25 12.85 -8.82 3.60
C HIS A 25 11.76 -8.81 4.67
N ARG A 26 10.69 -8.03 4.44
CA ARG A 26 9.52 -8.03 5.31
C ARG A 26 8.84 -9.39 5.37
N PHE A 27 8.71 -10.08 4.24
CA PHE A 27 8.16 -11.44 4.21
C PHE A 27 8.94 -12.38 5.14
N ASN A 28 10.27 -12.37 5.05
CA ASN A 28 11.13 -13.22 5.87
C ASN A 28 11.06 -12.89 7.36
N GLN A 29 10.71 -11.65 7.74
CA GLN A 29 10.60 -11.23 9.14
C GLN A 29 9.19 -11.39 9.72
N GLU A 30 8.15 -11.04 8.95
CA GLU A 30 6.77 -10.95 9.43
C GLU A 30 5.92 -12.18 9.12
N VAL A 31 6.21 -12.90 8.03
CA VAL A 31 5.38 -14.02 7.54
C VAL A 31 6.04 -15.35 7.84
N ARG A 32 7.28 -15.51 7.38
CA ARG A 32 8.02 -16.78 7.40
C ARG A 32 8.10 -17.45 8.78
N PRO A 33 8.28 -16.74 9.91
CA PRO A 33 8.30 -17.38 11.23
C PRO A 33 6.94 -17.93 11.70
N PHE A 34 5.85 -17.52 11.06
CA PHE A 34 4.47 -17.81 11.50
C PHE A 34 3.69 -18.69 10.53
N VAL A 35 4.28 -19.06 9.39
CA VAL A 35 3.66 -19.89 8.36
C VAL A 35 4.49 -21.16 8.19
N GLU A 36 3.82 -22.30 8.03
CA GLU A 36 4.50 -23.59 7.90
C GLU A 36 5.30 -23.68 6.60
N GLU A 37 6.57 -24.07 6.72
CA GLU A 37 7.45 -24.28 5.56
C GLU A 37 7.23 -25.68 4.98
N VAL A 38 6.75 -25.74 3.74
CA VAL A 38 6.62 -26.98 2.98
C VAL A 38 7.90 -27.22 2.19
N SER A 39 8.64 -28.26 2.55
CA SER A 39 9.79 -28.71 1.75
C SER A 39 9.30 -29.35 0.44
N ILE A 40 9.89 -28.93 -0.68
CA ILE A 40 9.59 -29.43 -2.01
C ILE A 40 10.87 -30.00 -2.60
N GLY A 41 11.01 -31.32 -2.50
CA GLY A 41 12.22 -32.03 -2.92
C GLY A 41 13.41 -31.73 -2.00
N LYS A 42 14.63 -31.74 -2.56
CA LYS A 42 15.87 -31.63 -1.76
C LYS A 42 16.22 -30.22 -1.29
N GLN A 43 15.82 -29.19 -2.04
CA GLN A 43 16.26 -27.80 -1.81
C GLN A 43 15.12 -26.78 -1.90
N GLY A 44 13.94 -27.20 -2.34
CA GLY A 44 12.82 -26.30 -2.51
C GLY A 44 12.15 -26.01 -1.18
N ILE A 45 11.88 -24.74 -0.91
CA ILE A 45 10.99 -24.31 0.16
C ILE A 45 9.78 -23.64 -0.49
N GLY A 46 8.59 -23.97 0.00
CA GLY A 46 7.34 -23.35 -0.39
C GLY A 46 6.39 -23.20 0.79
N PHE A 47 5.28 -22.53 0.53
CA PHE A 47 4.26 -22.19 1.51
C PHE A 47 2.90 -22.52 0.90
N ASP A 48 1.99 -23.07 1.70
CA ASP A 48 0.62 -23.24 1.26
C ASP A 48 -0.05 -21.85 1.13
N ARG A 49 -0.73 -21.65 0.01
CA ARG A 49 -1.54 -20.46 -0.22
C ARG A 49 -2.58 -20.22 0.88
N LEU A 50 -3.26 -21.26 1.36
CA LEU A 50 -4.28 -21.06 2.40
C LEU A 50 -3.67 -20.60 3.72
N ASP A 51 -2.46 -21.04 4.05
CA ASP A 51 -1.80 -20.61 5.27
C ASP A 51 -1.35 -19.15 5.15
N LEU A 52 -0.89 -18.74 3.96
CA LEU A 52 -0.62 -17.33 3.67
C LEU A 52 -1.89 -16.46 3.73
N ASP A 53 -3.01 -16.95 3.21
CA ASP A 53 -4.30 -16.26 3.27
C ASP A 53 -4.81 -16.13 4.72
N ALA A 54 -4.70 -17.20 5.52
CA ALA A 54 -5.06 -17.21 6.94
C ALA A 54 -4.19 -16.22 7.74
N TRP A 55 -2.87 -16.26 7.53
CA TRP A 55 -1.95 -15.30 8.13
C TRP A 55 -2.31 -13.86 7.76
N PHE A 56 -2.69 -13.61 6.50
CA PHE A 56 -3.05 -12.28 6.04
C PHE A 56 -4.34 -11.76 6.68
N GLU A 57 -5.36 -12.62 6.85
CA GLU A 57 -6.57 -12.23 7.57
C GLU A 57 -6.28 -11.91 9.05
N ASP A 58 -5.42 -12.67 9.71
CA ASP A 58 -4.96 -12.36 11.07
C ASP A 58 -4.13 -11.08 11.14
N TYR A 59 -3.27 -10.82 10.15
CA TYR A 59 -2.54 -9.58 10.03
C TYR A 59 -3.47 -8.37 9.86
N LYS A 60 -4.49 -8.54 9.02
CA LYS A 60 -5.53 -7.54 8.75
C LYS A 60 -6.37 -7.26 9.99
N THR A 61 -6.78 -8.27 10.77
CA THR A 61 -7.52 -8.02 12.02
C THR A 61 -6.66 -7.29 13.06
N ARG A 62 -5.39 -7.68 13.21
CA ARG A 62 -4.41 -7.00 14.09
C ARG A 62 -4.23 -5.53 13.71
N ARG A 63 -4.07 -5.24 12.42
CA ARG A 63 -3.90 -3.86 11.93
C ARG A 63 -5.21 -3.06 11.91
N ARG A 64 -6.35 -3.71 11.65
CA ARG A 64 -7.69 -3.07 11.69
C ARG A 64 -8.12 -2.66 13.10
N ARG A 65 -7.68 -3.36 14.16
CA ARG A 65 -7.89 -2.90 15.56
C ARG A 65 -7.30 -1.50 15.82
N SER A 66 -6.29 -1.08 15.05
CA SER A 66 -5.76 0.29 15.11
C SER A 66 -6.70 1.34 14.47
N ILE A 67 -7.48 0.93 13.47
CA ILE A 67 -8.41 1.80 12.73
C ILE A 67 -9.74 1.91 13.49
N SER A 68 -10.26 0.81 14.04
CA SER A 68 -11.58 0.79 14.72
C SER A 68 -11.57 1.43 16.11
N LEU A 69 -10.43 1.49 16.80
CA LEU A 69 -10.31 2.24 18.07
C LEU A 69 -10.15 3.75 17.86
N ARG A 70 -9.76 4.18 16.66
CA ARG A 70 -9.60 5.61 16.31
C ARG A 70 -10.75 6.17 15.48
N GLY A 71 -11.59 5.30 14.92
CA GLY A 71 -12.62 5.65 13.95
C GLY A 71 -14.00 5.07 14.28
N LYS A 72 -14.59 5.45 15.41
CA LYS A 72 -16.06 5.53 15.50
C LYS A 72 -16.53 6.72 14.67
N LYS A 73 -16.32 6.70 13.36
CA LYS A 73 -17.14 7.44 12.40
C LYS A 73 -17.40 6.51 11.24
N LEU A 74 -18.66 6.09 11.20
CA LEU A 74 -19.34 5.39 10.13
C LEU A 74 -18.80 5.88 8.77
N TRP A 75 -18.24 4.97 8.00
CA TRP A 75 -18.22 5.09 6.55
C TRP A 75 -19.54 4.58 5.93
N ASP A 76 -20.54 4.30 6.76
CA ASP A 76 -21.92 4.20 6.31
C ASP A 76 -22.51 5.61 6.24
N GLU A 77 -22.44 6.20 5.05
CA GLU A 77 -23.69 6.54 4.36
C GLU A 77 -23.42 6.73 2.87
N ASN A 78 -24.03 5.81 2.13
CA ASN A 78 -24.18 5.78 0.70
C ASN A 78 -25.03 6.98 0.24
N THR A 79 -24.47 7.94 -0.51
CA THR A 79 -25.23 8.57 -1.59
C THR A 79 -24.30 9.20 -2.63
N ARG A 80 -24.34 8.68 -3.86
CA ARG A 80 -23.93 9.46 -5.03
C ARG A 80 -24.97 10.57 -5.22
N GLN A 81 -24.65 11.82 -4.89
CA GLN A 81 -25.43 12.98 -5.29
C GLN A 81 -24.48 14.10 -5.73
N GLY A 82 -24.84 14.71 -6.86
CA GLY A 82 -23.96 15.46 -7.75
C GLY A 82 -23.29 16.68 -7.12
N PHE A 83 -22.17 17.05 -7.75
CA PHE A 83 -21.58 18.37 -7.61
C PHE A 83 -22.61 19.43 -8.01
N SER A 84 -23.22 20.08 -7.01
CA SER A 84 -23.79 21.41 -7.17
C SER A 84 -22.93 22.38 -6.36
N SER A 85 -22.23 23.23 -7.10
CA SER A 85 -21.55 24.44 -6.62
C SER A 85 -22.44 25.23 -5.66
N GLU A 86 -21.89 25.66 -4.52
CA GLU A 86 -21.92 27.08 -4.11
C GLU A 86 -21.03 27.40 -2.89
N LYS A 87 -20.21 28.44 -3.10
CA LYS A 87 -19.66 29.47 -2.19
C LYS A 87 -20.22 29.46 -0.75
N MET A 88 -19.41 29.50 0.31
CA MET A 88 -18.50 30.60 0.66
C MET A 88 -17.48 30.22 1.77
N PRO A 89 -16.42 31.05 1.96
CA PRO A 89 -15.09 30.66 2.40
C PRO A 89 -14.84 30.91 3.89
N GLY A 90 -13.87 30.19 4.44
CA GLY A 90 -13.37 30.45 5.78
C GLY A 90 -12.04 29.75 6.00
N ILE A 91 -10.99 30.14 5.28
CA ILE A 91 -9.62 29.73 5.62
C ILE A 91 -8.72 30.96 5.56
N SER A 92 -8.31 31.37 6.75
CA SER A 92 -7.20 32.28 6.99
C SER A 92 -5.90 31.55 6.69
N THR A 93 -5.17 32.02 5.69
CA THR A 93 -3.78 31.58 5.45
C THR A 93 -2.94 32.83 5.23
N LYS A 94 -1.94 32.99 6.10
CA LYS A 94 -1.00 34.11 6.08
C LYS A 94 -0.32 34.19 4.72
N SER A 95 -0.39 35.35 4.08
CA SER A 95 0.16 35.68 2.76
C SER A 95 1.70 35.67 2.66
N SER A 96 2.40 35.45 3.77
CA SER A 96 3.86 35.54 3.83
C SER A 96 4.61 34.31 3.30
N LEU A 97 3.94 33.16 3.12
CA LEU A 97 4.59 31.93 2.63
C LEU A 97 4.52 31.81 1.11
N GLU A 98 3.47 32.35 0.50
CA GLU A 98 3.22 32.26 -0.94
C GLU A 98 4.20 33.13 -1.74
N SER A 99 4.59 34.30 -1.22
CA SER A 99 5.61 35.16 -1.83
C SER A 99 7.02 34.56 -1.75
N GLU A 100 7.34 33.84 -0.68
CA GLU A 100 8.60 33.09 -0.58
C GLU A 100 8.63 31.91 -1.58
N PHE A 101 7.51 31.21 -1.75
CA PHE A 101 7.43 30.08 -2.68
C PHE A 101 7.60 30.50 -4.15
N VAL A 102 7.01 31.65 -4.54
CA VAL A 102 7.20 32.22 -5.88
C VAL A 102 8.67 32.61 -6.13
N LYS A 103 9.32 33.22 -5.13
CA LYS A 103 10.73 33.61 -5.22
C LYS A 103 11.68 32.42 -5.36
N VAL A 104 11.40 31.32 -4.67
CA VAL A 104 12.16 30.06 -4.78
C VAL A 104 12.00 29.43 -6.17
N LEU A 105 10.80 29.45 -6.76
CA LEU A 105 10.55 28.93 -8.12
C LEU A 105 11.28 29.73 -9.21
N GLU A 106 11.38 31.06 -9.07
CA GLU A 106 12.14 31.88 -10.03
C GLU A 106 13.65 31.59 -9.99
N GLN A 107 14.25 31.43 -8.81
CA GLN A 107 15.67 31.07 -8.69
C GLN A 107 15.99 29.70 -9.31
N ALA A 108 15.08 28.74 -9.18
CA ALA A 108 15.26 27.41 -9.78
C ALA A 108 15.24 27.45 -11.31
N ARG A 109 14.42 28.33 -11.91
CA ARG A 109 14.33 28.49 -13.37
C ARG A 109 15.51 29.26 -13.97
N SER A 110 16.06 30.24 -13.27
CA SER A 110 17.16 31.06 -13.80
C SER A 110 18.52 30.34 -13.83
N LYS A 111 18.71 29.28 -13.02
CA LYS A 111 19.97 28.52 -12.93
C LYS A 111 20.20 27.53 -14.10
N ARG A 112 19.24 27.37 -15.04
CA ARG A 112 19.43 26.58 -16.26
C ARG A 112 19.63 27.49 -17.49
N ARG A 113 20.81 28.11 -17.59
CA ARG A 113 21.46 28.67 -18.80
C ARG A 113 22.97 28.66 -18.50
N ASN A 114 23.90 28.10 -19.26
CA ASN A 114 23.93 27.35 -20.50
C ASN A 114 25.11 26.37 -20.41
N ILE A 115 24.96 25.22 -21.07
CA ILE A 115 26.06 24.41 -21.59
C ILE A 115 26.52 25.10 -22.87
N THR A 116 27.80 25.47 -22.94
CA THR A 116 28.59 25.53 -24.17
C THR A 116 30.03 25.25 -23.78
#